data_AF-A0A4R4L8U9-F1
#
_entry.id   AF-A0A4R4L8U9-F1
#
_cell.length_a   1.000
_cell.length_b   1.000
_cell.length_c   1.000
_cell.angle_alpha   90.00
_cell.angle_beta   90.00
_cell.angle_gamma   90.00
#
_symmetry.space_group_name_H-M   'P 1'
#
loop_
_entity.id
_entity.type
_entity.pdbx_description
1 polymer ?
#
loop_
_entity_poly.entity_id
_entity_poly.type
_entity_poly.pdbx_seq_one_letter_code
_entity_poly.pdbx_strand_id
1 'polypeptide(L)'
;MTASPYPLGLRLTGRRVVVVGGGAVATRRVPALLDAGADVFLVAPELTPALRAYVDAGRLHWAPRRFTPDDLDGAWLVQVAVDDRLAAAAVSAAAAERRVFCVRADDRVAATAWTPAVTRHGPVTVAVFGGGDPRRAMTVRDAVRDLLTVRTGLAATAATGAEPGRVALVGAGPGDPELITVKGWRLLTEADVVVADRLVPGLLLDELRPDVELVDASKIPYGPSRAQEEINRILVDRALAGKFVVRLKGGDPYVFGRGGEELLACAAAGVPVTVVPGVTSAIAVPAVAGVPVTHRAVAHEFTVVSGHVAPDSPDSLVRWEALAGLRGTLVVLMGLKNLAAITETLTRHGKDPSTPVAVIQEGTTGTQRSLRSTLGVVAADVVEAGLRPPAIVVIGAVVGALDA
;
A
#
# COMPACT_ATOMS: atom_id res chain seq x y z
N MET A 1 29.65 18.43 -29.68
CA MET A 1 29.35 18.22 -28.25
C MET A 1 27.88 18.58 -28.03
N THR A 2 27.02 17.65 -27.62
CA THR A 2 25.62 18.00 -27.32
C THR A 2 25.59 18.84 -26.04
N ALA A 3 25.01 20.04 -26.10
CA ALA A 3 24.85 20.91 -24.94
C ALA A 3 24.10 20.15 -23.83
N SER A 4 24.52 20.35 -22.57
CA SER A 4 23.82 19.76 -21.43
C SER A 4 22.47 20.47 -21.23
N PRO A 5 21.41 19.75 -20.80
CA PRO A 5 20.16 20.38 -20.42
C PRO A 5 20.35 21.44 -19.35
N TYR A 6 19.60 22.53 -19.46
CA TYR A 6 19.36 23.41 -18.33
C TYR A 6 18.33 22.74 -17.39
N PRO A 7 18.71 22.42 -16.13
CA PRO A 7 17.79 21.76 -15.21
C PRO A 7 16.71 22.75 -14.75
N LEU A 8 15.46 22.46 -15.11
CA LEU A 8 14.30 23.27 -14.73
C LEU A 8 13.15 22.34 -14.31
N GLY A 9 12.44 22.72 -13.25
CA GLY A 9 11.17 22.09 -12.87
C GLY A 9 9.98 22.82 -13.48
N LEU A 10 9.03 22.08 -14.05
CA LEU A 10 7.80 22.65 -14.61
C LEU A 10 6.65 22.47 -13.62
N ARG A 11 5.93 23.56 -13.32
CA ARG A 11 4.61 23.48 -12.66
C ARG A 11 3.55 23.27 -13.74
N LEU A 12 2.89 22.12 -13.80
CA LEU A 12 1.95 21.81 -14.89
C LEU A 12 0.47 21.95 -14.49
N THR A 13 0.18 22.30 -13.24
CA THR A 13 -1.19 22.46 -12.73
C THR A 13 -2.03 23.35 -13.65
N GLY A 14 -3.07 22.78 -14.26
CA GLY A 14 -4.00 23.45 -15.18
C GLY A 14 -3.38 23.88 -16.53
N ARG A 15 -2.14 23.51 -16.82
CA ARG A 15 -1.48 23.85 -18.08
C ARG A 15 -1.71 22.75 -19.11
N ARG A 16 -2.07 23.14 -20.32
CA ARG A 16 -2.24 22.21 -21.44
C ARG A 16 -0.92 21.53 -21.80
N VAL A 17 -0.94 20.20 -21.80
CA VAL A 17 0.14 19.34 -22.28
C VAL A 17 -0.42 18.40 -23.33
N VAL A 18 0.19 18.41 -24.52
CA VAL A 18 -0.25 17.58 -25.64
C VAL A 18 0.55 16.28 -25.66
N VAL A 19 -0.13 15.15 -25.83
CA VAL A 19 0.50 13.84 -26.00
C VAL A 19 0.12 13.32 -27.38
N VAL A 20 1.11 13.10 -28.24
CA VAL A 20 0.87 12.58 -29.60
C VAL A 20 1.22 11.11 -29.63
N GLY A 21 0.22 10.25 -29.86
CA GLY A 21 0.34 8.79 -29.85
C GLY A 21 -0.33 8.14 -28.64
N GLY A 22 -0.95 6.98 -28.87
CA GLY A 22 -1.76 6.25 -27.88
C GLY A 22 -1.19 4.88 -27.49
N GLY A 23 0.08 4.63 -27.77
CA GLY A 23 0.75 3.34 -27.54
C GLY A 23 1.38 3.19 -26.16
N ALA A 24 2.31 2.23 -26.05
CA ALA A 24 3.00 1.89 -24.79
C ALA A 24 3.82 3.05 -24.22
N VAL A 25 4.43 3.88 -25.10
CA VAL A 25 5.20 5.05 -24.67
C VAL A 25 4.30 6.06 -23.96
N ALA A 26 3.15 6.42 -24.56
CA ALA A 26 2.19 7.33 -23.95
C ALA A 26 1.64 6.75 -22.63
N THR A 27 1.33 5.46 -22.60
CA THR A 27 0.84 4.75 -21.40
C THR A 27 1.78 4.91 -20.20
N ARG A 28 3.09 4.91 -20.42
CA ARG A 28 4.10 5.09 -19.36
C ARG A 28 4.30 6.54 -18.93
N ARG A 29 3.94 7.51 -19.78
CA ARG A 29 4.28 8.93 -19.58
C ARG A 29 3.11 9.76 -19.06
N VAL A 30 1.89 9.45 -19.50
CA VAL A 30 0.67 10.14 -19.09
C VAL A 30 0.48 10.19 -17.56
N PRO A 31 0.69 9.11 -16.77
CA PRO A 31 0.46 9.16 -15.32
C PRO A 31 1.25 10.27 -14.62
N ALA A 32 2.53 10.44 -14.96
CA ALA A 32 3.36 11.48 -14.36
C ALA A 32 2.93 12.91 -14.72
N LEU A 33 2.33 13.11 -15.90
CA LEU A 33 1.75 14.39 -16.31
C LEU A 33 0.46 14.70 -15.52
N LEU A 34 -0.40 13.69 -15.35
CA LEU A 34 -1.62 13.80 -14.56
C LEU A 34 -1.32 14.07 -13.08
N ASP A 35 -0.33 13.38 -12.51
CA ASP A 35 0.12 13.61 -11.13
C ASP A 35 0.72 15.01 -10.93
N ALA A 36 1.29 15.60 -11.99
CA ALA A 36 1.75 16.99 -12.00
C ALA A 36 0.61 18.02 -12.20
N GLY A 37 -0.62 17.56 -12.35
CA GLY A 37 -1.82 18.38 -12.53
C GLY A 37 -1.99 18.96 -13.95
N ALA A 38 -1.33 18.38 -14.96
CA ALA A 38 -1.46 18.83 -16.34
C ALA A 38 -2.89 18.63 -16.87
N ASP A 39 -3.36 19.59 -17.69
CA ASP A 39 -4.50 19.37 -18.58
C ASP A 39 -4.01 18.60 -19.81
N VAL A 40 -4.19 17.28 -19.79
CA VAL A 40 -3.63 16.38 -20.81
C VAL A 40 -4.59 16.27 -21.99
N PHE A 41 -4.14 16.71 -23.16
CA PHE A 41 -4.81 16.51 -24.44
C PHE A 41 -4.04 15.49 -25.28
N LEU A 42 -4.63 14.30 -25.46
CA LEU A 42 -4.01 13.19 -26.18
C LEU A 42 -4.60 13.07 -27.59
N VAL A 43 -3.74 13.09 -28.61
CA VAL A 43 -4.12 12.92 -30.02
C VAL A 43 -3.56 11.63 -30.56
N ALA A 44 -4.43 10.67 -30.85
CA ALA A 44 -4.07 9.38 -31.42
C ALA A 44 -5.28 8.70 -32.06
N PRO A 45 -5.13 7.98 -33.19
CA PRO A 45 -6.23 7.21 -33.79
C PRO A 45 -6.78 6.14 -32.83
N GLU A 46 -5.90 5.50 -32.06
CA GLU A 46 -6.22 4.40 -31.15
C GLU A 46 -5.50 4.57 -29.81
N LEU A 47 -6.04 3.93 -28.76
CA LEU A 47 -5.49 3.93 -27.41
C LEU A 47 -5.27 2.51 -26.90
N THR A 48 -4.28 2.34 -26.03
CA THR A 48 -4.23 1.17 -25.14
C THR A 48 -5.42 1.17 -24.16
N PRO A 49 -5.81 0.00 -23.63
CA PRO A 49 -6.85 -0.09 -22.60
C PRO A 49 -6.57 0.78 -21.37
N ALA A 50 -5.30 0.90 -20.97
CA ALA A 50 -4.89 1.75 -19.84
C ALA A 50 -5.14 3.24 -20.09
N LEU A 51 -4.86 3.73 -21.31
CA LEU A 51 -5.15 5.12 -21.68
C LEU A 51 -6.65 5.36 -21.84
N ARG A 52 -7.39 4.39 -22.38
CA ARG A 52 -8.85 4.45 -22.46
C ARG A 52 -9.50 4.58 -21.09
N ALA A 53 -9.02 3.84 -20.08
CA ALA A 53 -9.51 3.96 -18.71
C ALA A 53 -9.36 5.38 -18.12
N TYR A 54 -8.29 6.12 -18.47
CA TYR A 54 -8.15 7.52 -18.06
C TYR A 54 -9.15 8.45 -18.76
N VAL A 55 -9.47 8.19 -20.03
CA VAL A 55 -10.50 8.94 -20.78
C VAL A 55 -11.88 8.69 -20.17
N ASP A 56 -12.23 7.42 -19.94
CA ASP A 56 -13.54 7.04 -19.39
C ASP A 56 -13.74 7.58 -17.96
N ALA A 57 -12.65 7.72 -17.21
CA ALA A 57 -12.63 8.37 -15.89
C ALA A 57 -12.61 9.91 -15.94
N GLY A 58 -12.65 10.54 -17.12
CA GLY A 58 -12.60 11.99 -17.30
C GLY A 58 -11.28 12.64 -16.88
N ARG A 59 -10.18 11.87 -16.84
CA ARG A 59 -8.87 12.35 -16.37
C ARG A 59 -8.03 13.01 -17.45
N LEU A 60 -8.34 12.77 -18.74
CA LEU A 60 -7.68 13.40 -19.88
C LEU A 60 -8.64 13.53 -21.06
N HIS A 61 -8.34 14.46 -21.97
CA HIS A 61 -9.07 14.64 -23.21
C HIS A 61 -8.43 13.83 -24.34
N TRP A 62 -9.24 13.12 -25.14
CA TRP A 62 -8.75 12.33 -26.27
C TRP A 62 -9.38 12.77 -27.59
N ALA A 63 -8.53 13.00 -28.59
CA ALA A 63 -8.93 13.18 -29.99
C ALA A 63 -8.59 11.91 -30.80
N PRO A 64 -9.60 11.16 -31.30
CA PRO A 64 -9.43 9.89 -32.01
C PRO A 64 -8.99 10.10 -33.47
N ARG A 65 -7.88 10.81 -33.67
CA ARG A 65 -7.34 11.15 -34.99
C ARG A 65 -5.83 11.31 -34.96
N ARG A 66 -5.25 11.51 -36.14
CA ARG A 66 -3.84 11.91 -36.26
C ARG A 66 -3.64 13.36 -35.83
N PHE A 67 -2.41 13.65 -35.43
CA PHE A 67 -1.96 14.98 -35.03
C PHE A 67 -2.04 15.97 -36.18
N THR A 68 -2.40 17.21 -35.83
CA THR A 68 -2.35 18.40 -36.68
C THR A 68 -1.62 19.52 -35.94
N PRO A 69 -0.90 20.43 -36.62
CA PRO A 69 -0.14 21.49 -35.95
C PRO A 69 -0.94 22.34 -34.94
N ASP A 70 -2.22 22.58 -35.23
CA ASP A 70 -3.12 23.39 -34.39
C ASP A 70 -3.46 22.73 -33.05
N ASP A 71 -3.21 21.42 -32.90
CA ASP A 71 -3.33 20.73 -31.60
C ASP A 71 -2.38 21.31 -30.55
N LEU A 72 -1.29 21.96 -30.98
CA LEU A 72 -0.31 22.59 -30.09
C LEU A 72 -0.70 24.01 -29.67
N ASP A 73 -1.83 24.54 -30.12
CA ASP A 73 -2.26 25.88 -29.77
C ASP A 73 -2.57 25.97 -28.26
N GLY A 74 -1.87 26.89 -27.59
CA GLY A 74 -1.93 27.07 -26.14
C GLY A 74 -1.22 25.97 -25.32
N ALA A 75 -0.53 25.03 -25.96
CA ALA A 75 0.25 24.01 -25.27
C ALA A 75 1.54 24.58 -24.69
N TRP A 76 1.91 24.10 -23.50
CA TRP A 76 3.19 24.45 -22.86
C TRP A 76 4.28 23.41 -23.13
N LEU A 77 3.85 22.17 -23.35
CA LEU A 77 4.69 21.00 -23.52
C LEU A 77 3.98 20.04 -24.48
N VAL A 78 4.74 19.41 -25.38
CA VAL A 78 4.29 18.26 -26.16
C VAL A 78 5.17 17.06 -25.89
N GLN A 79 4.53 15.90 -25.72
CA GLN A 79 5.17 14.60 -25.59
C GLN A 79 4.88 13.74 -26.82
N VAL A 80 5.93 13.51 -27.61
CA VAL A 80 5.88 12.71 -28.84
C VAL A 80 6.09 11.24 -28.48
N ALA A 81 5.06 10.45 -28.69
CA ALA A 81 4.96 9.03 -28.31
C ALA A 81 4.46 8.17 -29.49
N VAL A 82 4.94 8.47 -30.70
CA VAL A 82 4.70 7.73 -31.94
C VAL A 82 6.00 7.10 -32.45
N ASP A 83 5.89 5.95 -33.10
CA ASP A 83 7.05 5.24 -33.69
C ASP A 83 7.40 5.75 -35.11
N ASP A 84 6.47 6.42 -35.77
CA ASP A 84 6.69 7.04 -37.08
C ASP A 84 7.59 8.28 -36.96
N ARG A 85 8.81 8.16 -37.47
CA ARG A 85 9.83 9.21 -37.44
C ARG A 85 9.42 10.48 -38.21
N LEU A 86 8.68 10.34 -39.32
CA LEU A 86 8.23 11.49 -40.11
C LEU A 86 7.14 12.24 -39.34
N ALA A 87 6.19 11.52 -38.76
CA ALA A 87 5.18 12.12 -37.88
C ALA A 87 5.82 12.80 -36.67
N ALA A 88 6.78 12.15 -36.01
CA ALA A 88 7.50 12.72 -34.87
C ALA A 88 8.28 14.00 -35.23
N ALA A 89 8.89 14.04 -36.42
CA ALA A 89 9.57 15.23 -36.94
C ALA A 89 8.58 16.37 -37.22
N ALA A 90 7.41 16.08 -37.80
CA ALA A 90 6.36 17.08 -38.04
C ALA A 90 5.84 17.71 -36.74
N VAL A 91 5.62 16.90 -35.69
CA VAL A 91 5.26 17.41 -34.36
C VAL A 91 6.36 18.32 -33.80
N SER A 92 7.63 17.94 -33.98
CA SER A 92 8.77 18.72 -33.49
C SER A 92 8.87 20.08 -34.20
N ALA A 93 8.65 20.12 -35.52
CA ALA A 93 8.63 21.36 -36.29
C ALA A 93 7.50 22.30 -35.84
N ALA A 94 6.27 21.77 -35.73
CA ALA A 94 5.11 22.53 -35.26
C ALA A 94 5.31 23.08 -33.84
N ALA A 95 5.97 22.30 -32.96
CA ALA A 95 6.30 22.74 -31.61
C ALA A 95 7.33 23.88 -31.61
N ALA A 96 8.35 23.80 -32.47
CA ALA A 96 9.37 24.85 -32.61
C ALA A 96 8.76 26.18 -33.09
N GLU A 97 7.88 26.13 -34.11
CA GLU A 97 7.16 27.31 -34.63
C GLU A 97 6.34 28.01 -33.54
N ARG A 98 5.72 27.23 -32.65
CA ARG A 98 4.88 27.73 -31.55
C ARG A 98 5.63 27.98 -30.25
N ARG A 99 6.96 27.77 -30.22
CA ARG A 99 7.80 27.88 -29.01
C ARG A 99 7.34 26.98 -27.86
N VAL A 100 6.87 25.79 -28.20
CA VAL A 100 6.44 24.73 -27.27
C VAL A 100 7.61 23.79 -27.00
N PHE A 101 7.85 23.45 -25.73
CA PHE A 101 8.86 22.45 -25.39
C PHE A 101 8.42 21.07 -25.90
N CYS A 102 9.29 20.38 -26.62
CA CYS A 102 9.02 19.11 -27.28
C CYS A 102 9.89 18.01 -26.68
N VAL A 103 9.25 17.02 -26.08
CA VAL A 103 9.89 15.80 -25.57
C VAL A 103 9.68 14.68 -26.56
N ARG A 104 10.77 14.09 -27.04
CA ARG A 104 10.75 12.95 -27.96
C ARG A 104 11.22 11.67 -27.27
N ALA A 105 10.46 10.59 -27.46
CA ALA A 105 10.85 9.27 -26.98
C ALA A 105 11.85 8.56 -27.90
N ASP A 106 11.82 8.88 -29.20
CA ASP A 106 12.58 8.20 -30.25
C ASP A 106 13.93 8.87 -30.55
N ASP A 107 13.98 10.21 -30.49
CA ASP A 107 15.17 10.98 -30.83
C ASP A 107 15.41 12.12 -29.83
N ARG A 108 16.40 11.90 -28.95
CA ARG A 108 16.79 12.90 -27.95
C ARG A 108 17.44 14.15 -28.54
N VAL A 109 18.06 14.07 -29.71
CA VAL A 109 18.81 15.19 -30.32
C VAL A 109 17.84 16.19 -30.93
N ALA A 110 16.74 15.68 -31.50
CA ALA A 110 15.65 16.50 -32.03
C ALA A 110 14.67 17.00 -30.96
N ALA A 111 14.84 16.62 -29.69
CA ALA A 111 14.01 17.09 -28.58
C ALA A 111 14.51 18.45 -28.04
N THR A 112 13.59 19.35 -27.69
CA THR A 112 13.91 20.63 -27.02
C THR A 112 13.75 20.55 -25.50
N ALA A 113 13.17 19.47 -24.99
CA ALA A 113 13.11 19.14 -23.57
C ALA A 113 13.31 17.64 -23.34
N TRP A 114 13.81 17.29 -22.15
CA TRP A 114 14.04 15.91 -21.76
C TRP A 114 13.37 15.58 -20.43
N THR A 115 12.80 14.39 -20.33
CA THR A 115 12.30 13.85 -19.05
C THR A 115 13.45 13.13 -18.34
N PRO A 116 13.91 13.62 -17.18
CA PRO A 116 14.96 12.95 -16.41
C PRO A 116 14.44 11.68 -15.73
N ALA A 117 15.35 10.86 -15.22
CA ALA A 117 15.00 9.88 -14.20
C ALA A 117 14.73 10.65 -12.90
N VAL A 118 13.55 10.46 -12.31
CA VAL A 118 13.14 11.20 -11.10
C VAL A 118 12.98 10.24 -9.93
N THR A 119 13.47 10.65 -8.77
CA THR A 119 13.10 10.08 -7.47
C THR A 119 12.61 11.19 -6.56
N ARG A 120 11.70 10.86 -5.66
CA ARG A 120 11.14 11.80 -4.68
C ARG A 120 11.29 11.20 -3.29
N HIS A 121 11.72 12.02 -2.34
CA HIS A 121 11.83 11.66 -0.94
C HIS A 121 11.30 12.82 -0.10
N GLY A 122 10.07 12.69 0.40
CA GLY A 122 9.35 13.80 1.05
C GLY A 122 9.21 15.01 0.11
N PRO A 123 9.58 16.23 0.53
CA PRO A 123 9.55 17.42 -0.32
C PRO A 123 10.69 17.46 -1.35
N VAL A 124 11.73 16.62 -1.21
CA VAL A 124 12.90 16.64 -2.08
C VAL A 124 12.60 15.88 -3.37
N THR A 125 12.87 16.53 -4.50
CA THR A 125 12.80 15.91 -5.83
C THR A 125 14.20 15.91 -6.42
N VAL A 126 14.69 14.73 -6.79
CA VAL A 126 15.94 14.58 -7.52
C VAL A 126 15.64 14.19 -8.96
N ALA A 127 16.13 15.00 -9.89
CA ALA A 127 16.08 14.75 -11.32
C ALA A 127 17.49 14.46 -11.84
N VAL A 128 17.66 13.29 -12.45
CA VAL A 128 18.95 12.83 -12.98
C VAL A 128 18.90 12.78 -14.50
N PHE A 129 19.82 13.52 -15.13
CA PHE A 129 20.09 13.47 -16.56
C PHE A 129 21.36 12.65 -16.83
N GLY A 130 21.23 11.47 -17.44
CA GLY A 130 22.34 10.54 -17.67
C GLY A 130 23.20 10.84 -18.90
N GLY A 131 23.26 12.08 -19.37
CA GLY A 131 24.03 12.46 -20.57
C GLY A 131 23.53 11.83 -21.89
N GLY A 132 22.28 11.34 -21.91
CA GLY A 132 21.69 10.62 -23.05
C GLY A 132 21.61 9.11 -22.89
N ASP A 133 22.11 8.57 -21.77
CA ASP A 133 21.98 7.16 -21.40
C ASP A 133 20.88 7.00 -20.31
N PRO A 134 19.70 6.44 -20.65
CA PRO A 134 18.64 6.22 -19.69
C PRO A 134 19.03 5.25 -18.57
N ARG A 135 19.85 4.23 -18.85
CA ARG A 135 20.27 3.25 -17.84
C ARG A 135 21.14 3.92 -16.79
N ARG A 136 22.12 4.72 -17.22
CA ARG A 136 22.93 5.52 -16.30
C ARG A 136 22.10 6.48 -15.46
N ALA A 137 21.13 7.16 -16.06
CA ALA A 137 20.22 8.04 -15.33
C ALA A 137 19.44 7.28 -14.26
N MET A 138 18.94 6.08 -14.58
CA MET A 138 18.24 5.21 -13.62
C MET A 138 19.17 4.72 -12.51
N THR A 139 20.36 4.20 -12.84
CA THR A 139 21.35 3.73 -11.85
C THR A 139 21.75 4.83 -10.88
N VAL A 140 22.04 6.04 -11.37
CA VAL A 140 22.38 7.18 -10.49
C VAL A 140 21.17 7.63 -9.68
N ARG A 141 19.97 7.69 -10.27
CA ARG A 141 18.73 7.98 -9.54
C ARG A 141 18.49 6.96 -8.43
N ASP A 142 18.72 5.67 -8.69
CA ASP A 142 18.59 4.60 -7.71
C ASP A 142 19.59 4.76 -6.58
N ALA A 143 20.88 4.93 -6.91
CA ALA A 143 21.90 5.19 -5.91
C ALA A 143 21.61 6.44 -5.06
N VAL A 144 21.11 7.52 -5.67
CA VAL A 144 20.73 8.74 -4.94
C VAL A 144 19.46 8.52 -4.11
N ARG A 145 18.47 7.77 -4.60
CA ARG A 145 17.29 7.38 -3.79
C ARG A 145 17.74 6.59 -2.57
N ASP A 146 18.60 5.60 -2.77
CA ASP A 146 19.05 4.71 -1.70
C ASP A 146 19.91 5.50 -0.71
N LEU A 147 20.80 6.37 -1.20
CA LEU A 147 21.56 7.30 -0.36
C LEU A 147 20.67 8.30 0.37
N LEU A 148 19.66 8.89 -0.28
CA LEU A 148 18.72 9.80 0.39
C LEU A 148 17.93 9.05 1.46
N THR A 149 17.61 7.78 1.23
CA THR A 149 16.94 6.93 2.22
C THR A 149 17.86 6.60 3.40
N VAL A 150 19.15 6.32 3.15
CA VAL A 150 20.16 6.08 4.19
C VAL A 150 20.55 7.36 4.92
N ARG A 151 20.65 8.49 4.22
CA ARG A 151 21.07 9.78 4.77
C ARG A 151 19.95 10.60 5.36
N THR A 152 18.68 10.47 5.02
CA THR A 152 17.63 11.04 5.90
C THR A 152 17.54 10.26 7.21
N GLY A 153 17.96 8.98 7.20
CA GLY A 153 18.24 8.21 8.43
C GLY A 153 19.52 8.61 9.19
N LEU A 154 20.49 9.30 8.57
CA LEU A 154 21.77 9.72 9.19
C LEU A 154 21.96 11.25 9.31
N ALA A 155 21.21 12.05 8.57
CA ALA A 155 21.23 13.51 8.49
C ALA A 155 20.06 14.14 9.27
N ALA A 156 19.56 13.43 10.28
CA ALA A 156 19.02 14.04 11.48
C ALA A 156 20.16 14.50 12.43
N THR A 157 21.29 14.95 11.87
CA THR A 157 22.36 15.61 12.63
C THR A 157 22.41 17.07 12.21
N ALA A 158 21.94 17.91 13.14
CA ALA A 158 21.96 19.38 13.15
C ALA A 158 20.94 20.12 12.24
N ALA A 159 19.64 19.94 12.53
CA ALA A 159 18.72 21.06 12.47
C ALA A 159 18.60 21.66 13.88
N THR A 160 19.06 22.89 14.08
CA THR A 160 18.96 23.67 15.31
C THR A 160 17.55 24.26 15.55
N GLY A 161 16.54 23.47 15.22
CA GLY A 161 15.17 23.61 15.69
C GLY A 161 14.66 22.20 15.93
N ALA A 162 14.26 21.89 17.16
CA ALA A 162 13.73 20.57 17.49
C ALA A 162 12.53 20.30 16.57
N GLU A 163 12.68 19.39 15.60
CA GLU A 163 11.55 18.83 14.89
C GLU A 163 10.58 18.31 15.96
N PRO A 164 9.31 18.73 15.94
CA PRO A 164 8.34 18.25 16.91
C PRO A 164 8.23 16.73 16.77
N GLY A 165 8.26 16.02 17.90
CA GLY A 165 8.15 14.56 17.87
C GLY A 165 6.82 14.13 17.28
N ARG A 166 6.81 12.93 16.71
CA ARG A 166 5.70 12.43 15.87
C ARG A 166 5.51 10.94 16.07
N VAL A 167 4.33 10.45 15.73
CA VAL A 167 3.99 9.03 15.76
C VAL A 167 3.74 8.51 14.36
N ALA A 168 4.21 7.31 14.05
CA ALA A 168 3.78 6.54 12.89
C ALA A 168 3.12 5.23 13.34
N LEU A 169 1.86 5.01 12.96
CA LEU A 169 1.19 3.72 13.11
C LEU A 169 1.50 2.89 11.86
N VAL A 170 2.29 1.82 12.01
CA VAL A 170 2.79 1.02 10.89
C VAL A 170 2.27 -0.40 10.98
N GLY A 171 1.60 -0.85 9.92
CA GLY A 171 1.25 -2.26 9.75
C GLY A 171 2.47 -3.08 9.32
N ALA A 172 2.84 -4.06 10.15
CA ALA A 172 3.97 -4.95 9.94
C ALA A 172 3.69 -6.07 8.92
N GLY A 173 2.42 -6.29 8.56
CA GLY A 173 2.02 -7.48 7.83
C GLY A 173 1.75 -8.68 8.77
N PRO A 174 1.35 -9.83 8.22
CA PRO A 174 0.81 -10.95 8.99
C PRO A 174 1.85 -11.85 9.67
N GLY A 175 3.14 -11.73 9.35
CA GLY A 175 4.18 -12.60 9.89
C GLY A 175 5.49 -12.55 9.08
N ASP A 176 5.40 -12.73 7.77
CA ASP A 176 6.57 -12.59 6.89
C ASP A 176 7.09 -11.14 6.88
N PRO A 177 8.36 -10.88 7.26
CA PRO A 177 8.97 -9.56 7.22
C PRO A 177 8.88 -8.89 5.85
N GLU A 178 8.92 -9.64 4.76
CA GLU A 178 8.85 -9.08 3.39
C GLU A 178 7.45 -8.54 3.04
N LEU A 179 6.43 -8.86 3.83
CA LEU A 179 5.08 -8.33 3.67
C LEU A 179 4.88 -6.97 4.36
N ILE A 180 5.89 -6.43 5.02
CA ILE A 180 5.89 -5.01 5.41
C ILE A 180 5.91 -4.14 4.14
N THR A 181 5.21 -3.02 4.16
CA THR A 181 5.26 -2.09 3.02
C THR A 181 6.60 -1.35 2.98
N VAL A 182 7.05 -0.94 1.79
CA VAL A 182 8.27 -0.12 1.61
C VAL A 182 8.25 1.14 2.48
N LYS A 183 7.08 1.78 2.63
CA LYS A 183 6.92 2.95 3.52
C LYS A 183 7.01 2.55 5.00
N GLY A 184 6.43 1.41 5.38
CA GLY A 184 6.47 0.90 6.75
C GLY A 184 7.89 0.58 7.19
N TRP A 185 8.63 -0.15 6.34
CA TRP A 185 10.05 -0.46 6.54
C TRP A 185 10.89 0.80 6.73
N ARG A 186 10.75 1.77 5.82
CA ARG A 186 11.48 3.04 5.90
C ARG A 186 11.23 3.78 7.22
N LEU A 187 9.97 3.88 7.65
CA LEU A 187 9.66 4.59 8.90
C LEU A 187 10.16 3.82 10.12
N LEU A 188 10.13 2.49 10.09
CA LEU A 188 10.64 1.64 11.16
C LEU A 188 12.15 1.84 11.38
N THR A 189 12.94 1.92 10.30
CA THR A 189 14.40 2.10 10.38
C THR A 189 14.81 3.53 10.77
N GLU A 190 13.94 4.51 10.57
CA GLU A 190 14.14 5.91 10.98
C GLU A 190 13.74 6.18 12.45
N ALA A 191 13.05 5.24 13.12
CA ALA A 191 12.47 5.46 14.44
C ALA A 191 13.51 5.66 15.54
N ASP A 192 13.19 6.50 16.52
CA ASP A 192 13.93 6.62 17.78
C ASP A 192 13.36 5.67 18.85
N VAL A 193 12.04 5.42 18.78
CA VAL A 193 11.31 4.51 19.67
C VAL A 193 10.42 3.61 18.83
N VAL A 194 10.45 2.32 19.09
CA VAL A 194 9.53 1.34 18.49
C VAL A 194 8.67 0.73 19.57
N VAL A 195 7.35 0.90 19.47
CA VAL A 195 6.36 0.25 20.33
C VAL A 195 5.72 -0.90 19.57
N ALA A 196 6.08 -2.14 19.90
CA ALA A 196 5.68 -3.33 19.16
C ALA A 196 4.75 -4.25 19.97
N ASP A 197 3.77 -4.87 19.30
CA ASP A 197 2.93 -5.93 19.88
C ASP A 197 3.59 -7.31 19.74
N ARG A 198 3.09 -8.29 20.49
CA ARG A 198 3.49 -9.71 20.40
C ARG A 198 3.40 -10.29 18.98
N LEU A 199 2.47 -9.77 18.16
CA LEU A 199 2.20 -10.27 16.80
C LEU A 199 3.16 -9.70 15.74
N VAL A 200 4.11 -8.85 16.15
CA VAL A 200 5.12 -8.32 15.24
C VAL A 200 6.23 -9.37 15.03
N PRO A 201 6.65 -9.61 13.77
CA PRO A 201 7.75 -10.51 13.47
C PRO A 201 9.05 -10.08 14.15
N GLY A 202 9.70 -10.98 14.90
CA GLY A 202 10.97 -10.70 15.57
C GLY A 202 12.09 -10.27 14.59
N LEU A 203 12.08 -10.85 13.39
CA LEU A 203 13.02 -10.51 12.32
C LEU A 203 12.94 -9.03 11.88
N LEU A 204 11.80 -8.35 12.02
CA LEU A 204 11.71 -6.91 11.76
C LEU A 204 12.33 -6.08 12.89
N LEU A 205 12.36 -6.62 14.11
CA LEU A 205 12.94 -5.96 15.28
C LEU A 205 14.47 -6.13 15.34
N ASP A 206 14.99 -7.25 14.80
CA ASP A 206 16.43 -7.52 14.70
C ASP A 206 17.18 -6.51 13.80
N GLU A 207 16.45 -5.82 12.93
CA GLU A 207 16.98 -4.86 11.95
C GLU A 207 16.99 -3.42 12.49
N LEU A 208 16.51 -3.22 13.72
CA LEU A 208 16.53 -1.92 14.39
C LEU A 208 17.96 -1.51 14.74
N ARG A 209 18.22 -0.21 14.69
CA ARG A 209 19.52 0.33 15.12
C ARG A 209 19.71 0.06 16.63
N PRO A 210 20.95 -0.16 17.12
CA PRO A 210 21.20 -0.48 18.53
C PRO A 210 20.76 0.59 19.54
N ASP A 211 20.59 1.83 19.09
CA ASP A 211 20.18 2.99 19.88
C ASP A 211 18.65 3.19 19.94
N VAL A 212 17.86 2.39 19.20
CA VAL A 212 16.39 2.48 19.22
C VAL A 212 15.83 1.95 20.55
N GLU A 213 14.98 2.74 21.20
CA GLU A 213 14.22 2.30 22.37
C GLU A 213 13.10 1.33 21.93
N LEU A 214 13.25 0.03 22.22
CA LEU A 214 12.21 -0.96 21.97
C LEU A 214 11.29 -1.11 23.19
N VAL A 215 10.02 -0.77 23.02
CA VAL A 215 8.95 -0.96 23.99
C VAL A 215 8.08 -2.14 23.56
N ASP A 216 8.11 -3.21 24.36
CA ASP A 216 7.25 -4.37 24.17
C ASP A 216 5.88 -4.14 24.83
N ALA A 217 4.86 -3.87 24.02
CA ALA A 217 3.51 -3.62 24.48
C ALA A 217 2.87 -4.84 25.17
N SER A 218 3.37 -6.05 24.91
CA SER A 218 2.84 -7.29 25.51
C SER A 218 3.30 -7.53 26.94
N LYS A 219 4.34 -6.82 27.41
CA LYS A 219 4.90 -6.95 28.76
C LYS A 219 4.34 -5.92 29.76
N ILE A 220 3.38 -5.10 29.35
CA ILE A 220 2.79 -4.06 30.21
C ILE A 220 1.93 -4.72 31.31
N PRO A 221 2.23 -4.51 32.61
CA PRO A 221 1.66 -5.29 33.71
C PRO A 221 0.28 -4.76 34.14
N TYR A 222 -0.73 -4.83 33.27
CA TYR A 222 -2.11 -4.48 33.60
C TYR A 222 -3.14 -5.27 32.77
N GLY A 223 -4.41 -5.24 33.18
CA GLY A 223 -5.51 -5.79 32.36
C GLY A 223 -5.67 -5.08 31.01
N PRO A 224 -6.34 -5.68 30.01
CA PRO A 224 -6.33 -5.22 28.61
C PRO A 224 -6.72 -3.76 28.36
N SER A 225 -7.63 -3.20 29.16
CA SER A 225 -8.03 -1.78 29.07
C SER A 225 -6.90 -0.85 29.51
N ARG A 226 -6.32 -1.10 30.68
CA ARG A 226 -5.20 -0.32 31.22
C ARG A 226 -3.92 -0.49 30.39
N ALA A 227 -3.72 -1.66 29.79
CA ALA A 227 -2.61 -1.87 28.87
C ALA A 227 -2.71 -0.96 27.64
N GLN A 228 -3.91 -0.71 27.11
CA GLN A 228 -4.09 0.22 25.99
C GLN A 228 -3.86 1.68 26.39
N GLU A 229 -4.39 2.10 27.53
CA GLU A 229 -4.15 3.45 28.07
C GLU A 229 -2.64 3.71 28.26
N GLU A 230 -1.91 2.70 28.74
CA GLU A 230 -0.46 2.76 28.87
C GLU A 230 0.25 2.88 27.52
N ILE A 231 -0.13 2.08 26.53
CA ILE A 231 0.43 2.19 25.16
C ILE A 231 0.19 3.60 24.62
N ASN A 232 -1.04 4.10 24.74
CA ASN A 232 -1.40 5.45 24.28
C ASN A 232 -0.54 6.51 24.97
N ARG A 233 -0.35 6.40 26.29
CA ARG A 233 0.51 7.30 27.06
C ARG A 233 1.96 7.25 26.60
N ILE A 234 2.53 6.05 26.39
CA ILE A 234 3.91 5.89 25.92
C ILE A 234 4.10 6.57 24.57
N LEU A 235 3.17 6.37 23.62
CA LEU A 235 3.23 7.00 22.30
C LEU A 235 3.25 8.54 22.43
N VAL A 236 2.34 9.10 23.23
CA VAL A 236 2.23 10.54 23.46
C VAL A 236 3.46 11.08 24.17
N ASP A 237 3.87 10.51 25.29
CA ASP A 237 4.97 11.01 26.12
C ASP A 237 6.28 11.04 25.35
N ARG A 238 6.57 9.98 24.57
CA ARG A 238 7.80 9.91 23.76
C ARG A 238 7.78 10.91 22.62
N ALA A 239 6.65 11.10 21.96
CA ALA A 239 6.52 12.10 20.91
C ALA A 239 6.60 13.55 21.47
N LEU A 240 6.00 13.83 22.63
CA LEU A 240 6.12 15.13 23.30
C LEU A 240 7.55 15.41 23.78
N ALA A 241 8.34 14.37 24.05
CA ALA A 241 9.78 14.47 24.30
C ALA A 241 10.61 14.71 23.02
N GLY A 242 9.97 14.92 21.86
CA GLY A 242 10.64 15.21 20.59
C GLY A 242 11.09 13.96 19.82
N LYS A 243 10.75 12.75 20.27
CA LYS A 243 11.17 11.52 19.59
C LYS A 243 10.25 11.18 18.40
N PHE A 244 10.82 10.53 17.38
CA PHE A 244 10.05 9.84 16.37
C PHE A 244 9.69 8.42 16.86
N VAL A 245 8.39 8.20 17.09
CA VAL A 245 7.85 6.96 17.61
C VAL A 245 7.18 6.16 16.49
N VAL A 246 7.56 4.90 16.32
CA VAL A 246 6.85 3.94 15.46
C VAL A 246 6.07 2.97 16.33
N ARG A 247 4.74 2.98 16.17
CA ARG A 247 3.85 1.96 16.70
C ARG A 247 3.70 0.86 15.67
N LEU A 248 4.47 -0.21 15.83
CA LEU A 248 4.49 -1.34 14.91
C LEU A 248 3.42 -2.37 15.32
N LYS A 249 2.48 -2.65 14.41
CA LYS A 249 1.29 -3.45 14.67
C LYS A 249 1.22 -4.62 13.70
N GLY A 250 0.91 -5.83 14.21
CA GLY A 250 0.70 -6.99 13.36
C GLY A 250 -0.47 -6.78 12.40
N GLY A 251 -0.33 -7.21 11.15
CA GLY A 251 -1.32 -7.02 10.09
C GLY A 251 -1.45 -5.55 9.68
N ASP A 252 -2.67 -5.02 9.77
CA ASP A 252 -3.01 -3.64 9.45
C ASP A 252 -3.44 -2.87 10.72
N PRO A 253 -3.02 -1.60 10.91
CA PRO A 253 -3.35 -0.83 12.12
C PRO A 253 -4.85 -0.70 12.41
N TYR A 254 -5.70 -0.70 11.38
CA TYR A 254 -7.14 -0.41 11.47
C TYR A 254 -8.03 -1.64 11.33
N VAL A 255 -7.47 -2.81 11.03
CA VAL A 255 -8.22 -4.07 11.01
C VAL A 255 -8.06 -4.78 12.35
N PHE A 256 -8.98 -4.52 13.28
CA PHE A 256 -8.96 -5.04 14.66
C PHE A 256 -7.67 -4.77 15.45
N GLY A 257 -6.85 -3.82 14.99
CA GLY A 257 -5.58 -3.45 15.62
C GLY A 257 -5.70 -2.37 16.70
N ARG A 258 -6.87 -1.74 16.89
CA ARG A 258 -7.06 -0.59 17.80
C ARG A 258 -6.24 0.67 17.43
N GLY A 259 -5.72 0.77 16.21
CA GLY A 259 -4.95 1.95 15.77
C GLY A 259 -5.74 3.26 15.83
N GLY A 260 -7.07 3.20 15.72
CA GLY A 260 -7.92 4.38 15.87
C GLY A 260 -7.87 4.99 17.28
N GLU A 261 -7.84 4.17 18.32
CA GLU A 261 -7.73 4.63 19.71
C GLU A 261 -6.37 5.31 19.96
N GLU A 262 -5.30 4.70 19.43
CA GLU A 262 -3.94 5.21 19.52
C GLU A 262 -3.80 6.57 18.79
N LEU A 263 -4.42 6.71 17.60
CA LEU A 263 -4.46 7.97 16.86
C LEU A 263 -5.23 9.05 17.62
N LEU A 264 -6.41 8.73 18.17
CA LEU A 264 -7.24 9.70 18.89
C LEU A 264 -6.52 10.23 20.13
N ALA A 265 -5.80 9.37 20.86
CA ALA A 265 -4.99 9.79 22.00
C ALA A 265 -3.87 10.76 21.60
N CYS A 266 -3.16 10.46 20.49
CA CYS A 266 -2.13 11.36 19.96
C CYS A 266 -2.72 12.70 19.50
N ALA A 267 -3.85 12.67 18.79
CA ALA A 267 -4.53 13.86 18.31
C ALA A 267 -4.99 14.76 19.46
N ALA A 268 -5.54 14.17 20.54
CA ALA A 268 -5.92 14.91 21.75
C ALA A 268 -4.74 15.62 22.43
N ALA A 269 -3.53 15.07 22.29
CA ALA A 269 -2.29 15.65 22.81
C ALA A 269 -1.56 16.57 21.81
N GLY A 270 -2.12 16.81 20.61
CA GLY A 270 -1.49 17.62 19.57
C GLY A 270 -0.28 16.96 18.90
N VAL A 271 -0.12 15.64 19.03
CA VAL A 271 0.97 14.87 18.42
C VAL A 271 0.61 14.50 16.97
N PRO A 272 1.44 14.85 15.97
CA PRO A 272 1.18 14.49 14.58
C PRO A 272 1.33 12.99 14.36
N VAL A 273 0.35 12.37 13.70
CA VAL A 273 0.33 10.93 13.40
C VAL A 273 0.33 10.67 11.90
N THR A 274 1.21 9.78 11.45
CA THR A 274 1.14 9.18 10.11
C THR A 274 0.67 7.74 10.20
N VAL A 275 -0.33 7.34 9.42
CA VAL A 275 -0.74 5.94 9.32
C VAL A 275 -0.15 5.32 8.05
N VAL A 276 0.45 4.14 8.20
CA VAL A 276 0.94 3.32 7.10
C VAL A 276 0.18 1.99 7.14
N PRO A 277 -0.72 1.75 6.16
CA PRO A 277 -1.44 0.49 6.06
C PRO A 277 -0.48 -0.70 5.95
N GLY A 278 -0.94 -1.84 6.44
CA GLY A 278 -0.24 -3.11 6.36
C GLY A 278 -1.02 -4.15 5.58
N VAL A 279 -0.33 -5.22 5.18
CA VAL A 279 -1.00 -6.38 4.60
C VAL A 279 -1.78 -7.10 5.71
N THR A 280 -3.11 -7.09 5.65
CA THR A 280 -3.95 -7.70 6.69
C THR A 280 -3.90 -9.23 6.63
N SER A 281 -3.87 -9.87 7.80
CA SER A 281 -3.95 -11.33 7.93
C SER A 281 -5.28 -11.89 7.44
N ALA A 282 -6.34 -11.09 7.42
CA ALA A 282 -7.65 -11.49 6.92
C ALA A 282 -7.66 -11.90 5.44
N ILE A 283 -6.68 -11.42 4.66
CA ILE A 283 -6.58 -11.66 3.20
C ILE A 283 -5.31 -12.46 2.88
N ALA A 284 -4.16 -12.03 3.41
CA ALA A 284 -2.89 -12.62 3.03
C ALA A 284 -2.68 -14.04 3.57
N VAL A 285 -3.13 -14.33 4.80
CA VAL A 285 -2.97 -15.65 5.40
C VAL A 285 -3.77 -16.72 4.63
N PRO A 286 -5.07 -16.50 4.29
CA PRO A 286 -5.78 -17.41 3.38
C PRO A 286 -5.08 -17.56 2.03
N ALA A 287 -4.61 -16.46 1.44
CA ALA A 287 -3.99 -16.48 0.11
C ALA A 287 -2.75 -17.37 0.05
N VAL A 288 -1.83 -17.26 1.01
CA VAL A 288 -0.62 -18.12 1.07
C VAL A 288 -0.93 -19.58 1.41
N ALA A 289 -2.11 -19.85 1.99
CA ALA A 289 -2.62 -21.19 2.24
C ALA A 289 -3.44 -21.77 1.07
N GLY A 290 -3.45 -21.09 -0.09
CA GLY A 290 -4.19 -21.53 -1.27
C GLY A 290 -5.71 -21.38 -1.14
N VAL A 291 -6.18 -20.44 -0.31
CA VAL A 291 -7.60 -20.13 -0.12
C VAL A 291 -7.84 -18.66 -0.48
N PRO A 292 -8.35 -18.35 -1.68
CA PRO A 292 -8.67 -16.98 -2.05
C PRO A 292 -9.90 -16.51 -1.24
N VAL A 293 -9.93 -15.27 -0.78
CA VAL A 293 -11.11 -14.76 -0.03
C VAL A 293 -12.33 -14.51 -0.93
N THR A 294 -12.11 -14.41 -2.24
CA THR A 294 -13.15 -14.32 -3.27
C THR A 294 -12.72 -15.15 -4.48
N HIS A 295 -13.67 -15.79 -5.16
CA HIS A 295 -13.39 -16.47 -6.42
C HIS A 295 -14.61 -16.37 -7.33
N ARG A 296 -14.38 -16.14 -8.63
CA ARG A 296 -15.47 -15.98 -9.62
C ARG A 296 -16.37 -17.22 -9.57
N ALA A 297 -17.69 -17.00 -9.61
CA ALA A 297 -18.72 -18.04 -9.52
C ALA A 297 -18.76 -18.82 -8.18
N VAL A 298 -17.94 -18.45 -7.18
CA VAL A 298 -17.92 -19.08 -5.85
C VAL A 298 -18.35 -18.10 -4.77
N ALA A 299 -17.70 -16.93 -4.70
CA ALA A 299 -18.01 -15.90 -3.70
C ALA A 299 -17.81 -14.50 -4.29
N HIS A 300 -18.88 -13.70 -4.29
CA HIS A 300 -18.89 -12.29 -4.73
C HIS A 300 -18.80 -11.29 -3.58
N GLU A 301 -18.81 -11.79 -2.34
CA GLU A 301 -18.71 -11.01 -1.11
C GLU A 301 -17.79 -11.74 -0.13
N PHE A 302 -17.13 -10.98 0.74
CA PHE A 302 -16.47 -11.54 1.92
C PHE A 302 -16.69 -10.60 3.11
N THR A 303 -16.81 -11.18 4.29
CA THR A 303 -17.00 -10.45 5.55
C THR A 303 -15.91 -10.83 6.52
N VAL A 304 -15.36 -9.84 7.21
CA VAL A 304 -14.33 -10.03 8.22
C VAL A 304 -14.88 -9.65 9.59
N VAL A 305 -14.80 -10.56 10.56
CA VAL A 305 -15.28 -10.33 11.93
C VAL A 305 -14.24 -10.71 12.97
N SER A 306 -14.35 -10.12 14.16
CA SER A 306 -13.65 -10.58 15.36
C SER A 306 -14.50 -11.60 16.09
N GLY A 307 -13.94 -12.78 16.34
CA GLY A 307 -14.51 -13.81 17.20
C GLY A 307 -14.00 -13.75 18.64
N HIS A 308 -13.36 -12.65 19.06
CA HIS A 308 -12.81 -12.51 20.42
C HIS A 308 -13.89 -12.56 21.51
N VAL A 309 -15.04 -11.94 21.24
CA VAL A 309 -16.23 -12.00 22.08
C VAL A 309 -17.11 -13.15 21.61
N ALA A 310 -17.63 -13.94 22.54
CA ALA A 310 -18.47 -15.10 22.23
C ALA A 310 -19.82 -14.64 21.62
N PRO A 311 -20.41 -15.41 20.68
CA PRO A 311 -21.64 -15.01 19.97
C PRO A 311 -22.86 -14.70 20.84
N ASP A 312 -22.97 -15.38 21.98
CA ASP A 312 -24.06 -15.27 22.96
C ASP A 312 -23.83 -14.18 24.01
N SER A 313 -22.64 -13.57 24.03
CA SER A 313 -22.33 -12.47 24.96
C SER A 313 -23.16 -11.23 24.62
N PRO A 314 -23.70 -10.51 25.62
CA PRO A 314 -24.36 -9.22 25.40
C PRO A 314 -23.41 -8.17 24.81
N ASP A 315 -22.09 -8.35 24.96
CA ASP A 315 -21.07 -7.45 24.40
C ASP A 315 -20.76 -7.75 22.92
N SER A 316 -21.31 -8.83 22.35
CA SER A 316 -21.11 -9.17 20.94
C SER A 316 -21.92 -8.25 20.04
N LEU A 317 -21.24 -7.34 19.35
CA LEU A 317 -21.85 -6.48 18.33
C LEU A 317 -22.07 -7.19 16.98
N VAL A 318 -21.55 -8.42 16.83
CA VAL A 318 -21.63 -9.18 15.58
C VAL A 318 -23.02 -9.82 15.45
N ARG A 319 -23.73 -9.54 14.36
CA ARG A 319 -25.03 -10.18 14.05
C ARG A 319 -24.84 -11.55 13.43
N TRP A 320 -24.54 -12.54 14.26
CA TRP A 320 -24.24 -13.92 13.82
C TRP A 320 -25.35 -14.58 13.00
N GLU A 321 -26.62 -14.30 13.31
CA GLU A 321 -27.77 -14.74 12.52
C GLU A 321 -27.69 -14.27 11.05
N ALA A 322 -27.36 -13.00 10.82
CA ALA A 322 -27.21 -12.48 9.47
C ALA A 322 -26.03 -13.13 8.72
N LEU A 323 -24.93 -13.41 9.43
CA LEU A 323 -23.75 -14.07 8.85
C LEU A 323 -24.02 -15.53 8.45
N ALA A 324 -24.91 -16.22 9.17
CA ALA A 324 -25.33 -17.57 8.82
C ALA A 324 -25.95 -17.62 7.41
N GLY A 325 -26.77 -16.60 7.08
CA GLY A 325 -27.44 -16.46 5.79
C GLY A 325 -26.57 -15.96 4.63
N LEU A 326 -25.35 -15.47 4.88
CA LEU A 326 -24.45 -15.02 3.81
C LEU A 326 -23.96 -16.19 2.95
N ARG A 327 -23.81 -15.95 1.65
CA ARG A 327 -23.33 -16.96 0.69
C ARG A 327 -21.86 -16.80 0.34
N GLY A 328 -21.27 -15.65 0.63
CA GLY A 328 -19.85 -15.41 0.43
C GLY A 328 -18.95 -16.00 1.50
N THR A 329 -17.75 -15.45 1.58
CA THR A 329 -16.69 -15.92 2.49
C THR A 329 -16.79 -15.20 3.84
N LEU A 330 -16.76 -15.94 4.93
CA LEU A 330 -16.62 -15.38 6.28
C LEU A 330 -15.21 -15.64 6.80
N VAL A 331 -14.48 -14.58 7.13
CA VAL A 331 -13.16 -14.64 7.78
C VAL A 331 -13.31 -14.20 9.23
N VAL A 332 -12.95 -15.07 10.17
CA VAL A 332 -13.01 -14.82 11.61
C VAL A 332 -11.59 -14.67 12.15
N LEU A 333 -11.25 -13.46 12.62
CA LEU A 333 -10.02 -13.21 13.37
C LEU A 333 -10.26 -13.41 14.86
N MET A 334 -9.21 -13.80 15.59
CA MET A 334 -9.26 -13.98 17.05
C MET A 334 -10.37 -14.93 17.53
N GLY A 335 -10.88 -15.80 16.65
CA GLY A 335 -12.04 -16.64 16.92
C GLY A 335 -11.73 -18.03 17.47
N LEU A 336 -10.46 -18.46 17.47
CA LEU A 336 -10.10 -19.86 17.75
C LEU A 336 -10.59 -20.35 19.13
N LYS A 337 -10.50 -19.49 20.16
CA LYS A 337 -10.99 -19.81 21.51
C LYS A 337 -12.52 -20.03 21.54
N ASN A 338 -13.26 -19.26 20.76
CA ASN A 338 -14.72 -19.29 20.71
C ASN A 338 -15.24 -20.10 19.50
N LEU A 339 -14.37 -20.86 18.82
CA LEU A 339 -14.71 -21.48 17.54
C LEU A 339 -15.91 -22.42 17.66
N ALA A 340 -15.98 -23.23 18.73
CA ALA A 340 -17.11 -24.11 18.99
C ALA A 340 -18.44 -23.34 19.11
N ALA A 341 -18.47 -22.25 19.88
CA ALA A 341 -19.67 -21.42 20.04
C ALA A 341 -20.05 -20.70 18.73
N ILE A 342 -19.05 -20.27 17.95
CA ILE A 342 -19.23 -19.63 16.64
C ILE A 342 -19.85 -20.61 15.64
N THR A 343 -19.30 -21.83 15.49
CA THR A 343 -19.82 -22.82 14.55
C THR A 343 -21.20 -23.32 14.95
N GLU A 344 -21.44 -23.54 16.24
CA GLU A 344 -22.76 -23.90 16.75
C GLU A 344 -23.80 -22.80 16.45
N THR A 345 -23.44 -21.54 16.68
CA THR A 345 -24.35 -20.41 16.42
C THR A 345 -24.65 -20.23 14.94
N LEU A 346 -23.64 -20.32 14.07
CA LEU A 346 -23.85 -20.26 12.62
C LEU A 346 -24.75 -21.42 12.14
N THR A 347 -24.54 -22.62 12.66
CA THR A 347 -25.35 -23.81 12.33
C THR A 347 -26.80 -23.65 12.81
N ARG A 348 -26.99 -23.18 14.05
CA ARG A 348 -28.30 -22.92 14.65
C ARG A 348 -29.13 -21.93 13.83
N HIS A 349 -28.48 -20.94 13.23
CA HIS A 349 -29.11 -19.95 12.34
C HIS A 349 -29.15 -20.37 10.86
N GLY A 350 -28.92 -21.66 10.57
CA GLY A 350 -29.20 -22.25 9.25
C GLY A 350 -28.01 -22.31 8.28
N LYS A 351 -26.77 -22.04 8.74
CA LYS A 351 -25.60 -22.29 7.90
C LYS A 351 -25.34 -23.80 7.81
N ASP A 352 -25.12 -24.30 6.59
CA ASP A 352 -24.94 -25.73 6.33
C ASP A 352 -23.71 -26.29 7.09
N PRO A 353 -23.85 -27.33 7.94
CA PRO A 353 -22.73 -27.96 8.64
C PRO A 353 -21.63 -28.50 7.71
N SER A 354 -21.96 -28.82 6.45
CA SER A 354 -21.00 -29.27 5.44
C SER A 354 -20.20 -28.11 4.81
N THR A 355 -20.50 -26.85 5.14
CA THR A 355 -19.79 -25.68 4.62
C THR A 355 -18.28 -25.83 4.88
N PRO A 356 -17.44 -25.76 3.84
CA PRO A 356 -15.99 -25.88 4.01
C PRO A 356 -15.40 -24.83 4.94
N VAL A 357 -14.44 -25.23 5.76
CA VAL A 357 -13.70 -24.35 6.68
C VAL A 357 -12.21 -24.61 6.57
N ALA A 358 -11.42 -23.54 6.53
CA ALA A 358 -9.97 -23.59 6.71
C ALA A 358 -9.57 -22.86 7.98
N VAL A 359 -8.63 -23.43 8.74
CA VAL A 359 -7.99 -22.79 9.89
C VAL A 359 -6.50 -22.74 9.64
N ILE A 360 -5.94 -21.53 9.59
CA ILE A 360 -4.54 -21.27 9.28
C ILE A 360 -3.88 -20.62 10.49
N GLN A 361 -2.99 -21.35 11.16
CA GLN A 361 -2.20 -20.90 12.30
C GLN A 361 -0.86 -20.34 11.81
N GLU A 362 -0.36 -19.30 12.49
CA GLU A 362 0.98 -18.71 12.25
C GLU A 362 1.23 -18.42 10.77
N GLY A 363 0.20 -17.88 10.10
CA GLY A 363 0.20 -17.67 8.66
C GLY A 363 1.37 -16.82 8.18
N THR A 364 1.90 -17.14 7.00
CA THR A 364 3.10 -16.52 6.36
C THR A 364 4.43 -16.76 7.09
N THR A 365 4.44 -17.38 8.27
CA THR A 365 5.68 -17.72 8.97
C THR A 365 6.21 -19.09 8.54
N GLY A 366 7.48 -19.38 8.85
CA GLY A 366 8.04 -20.73 8.69
C GLY A 366 7.38 -21.81 9.56
N THR A 367 6.51 -21.42 10.50
CA THR A 367 5.75 -22.33 11.39
C THR A 367 4.28 -22.45 11.01
N GLN A 368 3.89 -22.00 9.81
CA GLN A 368 2.51 -22.06 9.35
C GLN A 368 1.95 -23.49 9.40
N ARG A 369 0.73 -23.63 9.93
CA ARG A 369 -0.04 -24.89 9.90
C ARG A 369 -1.44 -24.61 9.37
N SER A 370 -1.91 -25.44 8.45
CA SER A 370 -3.25 -25.32 7.86
C SER A 370 -4.05 -26.58 8.09
N LEU A 371 -5.31 -26.42 8.47
CA LEU A 371 -6.32 -27.46 8.62
C LEU A 371 -7.50 -27.12 7.72
N ARG A 372 -8.00 -28.10 6.96
CA ARG A 372 -9.25 -28.01 6.21
C ARG A 372 -10.25 -28.99 6.79
N SER A 373 -11.49 -28.55 6.93
CA SER A 373 -12.58 -29.27 7.60
C SER A 373 -13.93 -28.75 7.10
N THR A 374 -15.01 -29.06 7.81
CA THR A 374 -16.35 -28.53 7.61
C THR A 374 -16.87 -27.87 8.88
N LEU A 375 -17.85 -26.97 8.73
CA LEU A 375 -18.41 -26.17 9.84
C LEU A 375 -18.86 -27.02 11.02
N GLY A 376 -19.43 -28.21 10.75
CA GLY A 376 -19.97 -29.10 11.78
C GLY A 376 -18.93 -29.79 12.66
N VAL A 377 -17.67 -29.92 12.21
CA VAL A 377 -16.64 -30.69 12.94
C VAL A 377 -15.33 -29.95 13.19
N VAL A 378 -15.10 -28.81 12.52
CA VAL A 378 -13.83 -28.06 12.61
C VAL A 378 -13.39 -27.71 14.03
N ALA A 379 -14.33 -27.50 14.95
CA ALA A 379 -13.99 -27.22 16.35
C ALA A 379 -13.30 -28.41 17.03
N ALA A 380 -13.72 -29.65 16.74
CA ALA A 380 -13.08 -30.86 17.25
C ALA A 380 -11.73 -31.09 16.54
N ASP A 381 -11.69 -30.96 15.22
CA ASP A 381 -10.47 -31.15 14.42
C ASP A 381 -9.34 -30.19 14.83
N VAL A 382 -9.68 -28.94 15.17
CA VAL A 382 -8.73 -27.94 15.70
C VAL A 382 -8.10 -28.40 17.01
N VAL A 383 -8.90 -28.99 17.91
CA VAL A 383 -8.43 -29.50 19.21
C VAL A 383 -7.55 -30.72 19.00
N GLU A 384 -7.97 -31.67 18.17
CA GLU A 384 -7.21 -32.88 17.85
C GLU A 384 -5.86 -32.55 17.19
N ALA A 385 -5.86 -31.61 16.24
CA ALA A 385 -4.65 -31.13 15.60
C ALA A 385 -3.77 -30.25 16.53
N GLY A 386 -4.28 -29.88 17.71
CA GLY A 386 -3.58 -29.02 18.66
C GLY A 386 -3.23 -27.64 18.10
N LEU A 387 -4.11 -27.05 17.28
CA LEU A 387 -3.91 -25.69 16.77
C LEU A 387 -4.12 -24.65 17.88
N ARG A 388 -3.34 -23.57 17.83
CA ARG A 388 -3.30 -22.49 18.83
C ARG A 388 -3.30 -21.12 18.14
N PRO A 389 -3.72 -20.04 18.84
CA PRO A 389 -3.61 -18.70 18.30
C PRO A 389 -2.13 -18.26 18.16
N PRO A 390 -1.82 -17.36 17.21
CA PRO A 390 -2.71 -16.71 16.26
C PRO A 390 -3.14 -17.63 15.10
N ALA A 391 -4.44 -17.61 14.80
CA ALA A 391 -5.01 -18.35 13.68
C ALA A 391 -6.15 -17.57 13.01
N ILE A 392 -6.28 -17.76 11.70
CA ILE A 392 -7.36 -17.22 10.87
C ILE A 392 -8.29 -18.36 10.49
N VAL A 393 -9.59 -18.16 10.70
CA VAL A 393 -10.63 -19.13 10.30
C VAL A 393 -11.34 -18.56 9.08
N VAL A 394 -11.43 -19.35 8.00
CA VAL A 394 -12.13 -19.01 6.76
C VAL A 394 -13.26 -20.00 6.56
N ILE A 395 -14.48 -19.52 6.44
CA ILE A 395 -15.70 -20.32 6.28
C ILE A 395 -16.33 -19.98 4.94
N GLY A 396 -16.51 -20.96 4.06
CA GLY A 396 -17.18 -20.79 2.77
C GLY A 396 -16.59 -21.66 1.67
N ALA A 397 -17.30 -21.73 0.55
CA ALA A 397 -16.93 -22.56 -0.59
C ALA A 397 -15.55 -22.23 -1.21
N VAL A 398 -15.01 -21.03 -0.96
CA VAL A 398 -13.67 -20.64 -1.42
C VAL A 398 -12.55 -21.52 -0.87
N VAL A 399 -12.77 -22.21 0.25
CA VAL A 399 -11.78 -23.12 0.84
C VAL A 399 -11.38 -24.20 -0.17
N GLY A 400 -12.34 -24.75 -0.93
CA GLY A 400 -12.07 -25.78 -1.95
C GLY A 400 -11.95 -25.23 -3.38
N ALA A 401 -11.97 -23.91 -3.60
CA ALA A 401 -12.07 -23.35 -4.95
C ALA A 401 -10.83 -23.55 -5.83
N LEU A 402 -9.68 -23.85 -5.22
CA LEU A 402 -8.43 -24.13 -5.93
C LEU A 402 -8.03 -25.61 -5.85
N ASP A 403 -8.90 -26.47 -5.32
CA ASP A 403 -8.67 -27.92 -5.29
C ASP A 403 -8.92 -28.46 -6.70
N ALA A 404 -7.90 -29.08 -7.29
CA ALA A 404 -7.93 -29.60 -8.66
C ALA A 404 -8.76 -30.88 -8.78
#